data_AF-A0A2K4ZAB9-F1
#
_entry.id   AF-A0A2K4ZAB9-F1
#
_cell.length_a   1.000
_cell.length_b   1.000
_cell.length_c   1.000
_cell.angle_alpha   90.00
_cell.angle_beta   90.00
_cell.angle_gamma   90.00
#
_symmetry.space_group_name_H-M   'P 1'
#
loop_
_entity.id
_entity.type
_entity.pdbx_description
1 polymer ?
#
loop_
_entity_poly.entity_id
_entity_poly.type
_entity_poly.pdbx_seq_one_letter_code
_entity_poly.pdbx_strand_id
1 'polypeptide(L)'
;MSRSSSAHGKMRPDLSAIRSFAVLPSDLRMRKLEEQAKQIENDTAQTDLNAKKLTIINSQIDILTEKLGLDVNKPEHKEKVQLLCLPLVDYLDHNPVGSVNDATYNLTQELHLLENKAANS
;
A
#
# COMPACT_ATOMS: atom_id res chain seq x y z
N MET A 1 49.09 -10.62 4.01
CA MET A 1 48.40 -9.47 3.39
C MET A 1 48.01 -9.89 1.98
N SER A 2 46.76 -10.30 1.78
CA SER A 2 46.25 -10.70 0.46
C SER A 2 45.12 -9.76 0.08
N ARG A 3 45.40 -8.93 -0.93
CA ARG A 3 44.38 -8.14 -1.63
C ARG A 3 43.58 -9.11 -2.51
N SER A 4 42.26 -9.04 -2.48
CA SER A 4 41.42 -9.54 -3.56
C SER A 4 40.23 -8.62 -3.72
N SER A 5 40.16 -8.06 -4.92
CA SER A 5 39.29 -6.99 -5.37
C SER A 5 37.81 -7.33 -5.23
N SER A 6 37.06 -6.44 -4.58
CA SER A 6 35.60 -6.46 -4.61
C SER A 6 35.13 -6.04 -6.00
N ALA A 7 34.59 -7.00 -6.73
CA ALA A 7 34.00 -6.79 -8.04
C ALA A 7 32.75 -5.90 -7.90
N HIS A 8 32.82 -4.69 -8.46
CA HIS A 8 31.64 -3.90 -8.81
C HIS A 8 30.78 -4.69 -9.80
N GLY A 9 29.72 -5.34 -9.28
CA GLY A 9 28.67 -5.97 -10.08
C GLY A 9 27.88 -4.91 -10.83
N LYS A 10 28.37 -4.50 -12.01
CA LYS A 10 27.57 -3.71 -12.96
C LYS A 10 26.46 -4.63 -13.50
N MET A 11 25.23 -4.44 -13.03
CA MET A 11 24.03 -4.95 -13.71
C MET A 11 24.08 -4.48 -15.16
N ARG A 12 24.26 -5.41 -16.11
CA ARG A 12 24.12 -5.13 -17.53
C ARG A 12 22.61 -5.15 -17.84
N PRO A 13 22.05 -4.11 -18.47
CA PRO A 13 20.64 -4.15 -18.87
C PRO A 13 20.43 -5.31 -19.84
N ASP A 14 19.34 -6.05 -19.66
CA ASP A 14 18.95 -7.14 -20.55
C ASP A 14 18.55 -6.56 -21.92
N LEU A 15 19.48 -6.61 -22.86
CA LEU A 15 19.35 -6.06 -24.22
C LEU A 15 18.33 -6.84 -25.07
N SER A 16 17.87 -8.01 -24.62
CA SER A 16 16.92 -8.84 -25.37
C SER A 16 15.53 -8.19 -25.46
N ALA A 17 15.04 -7.61 -24.36
CA ALA A 17 13.78 -6.89 -24.29
C ALA A 17 13.78 -5.66 -25.21
N ILE A 18 14.86 -4.89 -25.21
CA ILE A 18 15.02 -3.69 -26.04
C ILE A 18 15.00 -4.05 -27.54
N ARG A 19 15.68 -5.14 -27.93
CA ARG A 19 15.65 -5.63 -29.31
C ARG A 19 14.27 -6.10 -29.72
N SER A 20 13.56 -6.83 -28.87
CA SER A 20 12.20 -7.30 -29.17
C SER A 20 11.18 -6.16 -29.30
N PHE A 21 11.35 -5.07 -28.53
CA PHE A 21 10.47 -3.91 -28.63
C PHE A 21 10.68 -3.14 -29.93
N ALA A 22 11.94 -2.96 -30.36
CA ALA A 22 12.29 -2.21 -31.57
C ALA A 22 11.76 -2.85 -32.88
N VAL A 23 11.51 -4.16 -32.88
CA VAL A 23 11.01 -4.92 -34.05
C VAL A 23 9.49 -4.83 -34.19
N LEU A 24 8.78 -4.31 -33.18
CA LEU A 24 7.32 -4.17 -33.23
C LEU A 24 6.90 -3.04 -34.20
N PRO A 25 5.77 -3.19 -34.92
CA PRO A 25 5.15 -2.11 -35.67
C PRO A 25 4.99 -0.86 -34.80
N SER A 26 5.20 0.33 -35.38
CA SER A 26 5.15 1.62 -34.67
C SER A 26 3.88 1.79 -33.81
N ASP A 27 2.73 1.39 -34.34
CA ASP A 27 1.43 1.52 -33.67
C ASP A 27 1.33 0.59 -32.45
N LEU A 28 1.96 -0.59 -32.54
CA LEU A 28 2.00 -1.56 -31.44
C LEU A 28 3.00 -1.13 -30.35
N ARG A 29 4.10 -0.47 -30.74
CA ARG A 29 5.02 0.17 -29.79
C ARG A 29 4.36 1.32 -29.04
N MET A 30 3.63 2.18 -29.75
CA MET A 30 2.90 3.30 -29.15
C MET A 30 1.83 2.81 -28.18
N ARG A 31 1.01 1.83 -28.56
CA ARG A 31 0.01 1.24 -27.64
C ARG A 31 0.64 0.65 -26.38
N LYS A 32 1.77 -0.07 -26.51
CA LYS A 32 2.48 -0.60 -25.34
C LYS A 32 3.05 0.49 -24.43
N LEU A 33 3.54 1.60 -25.00
CA LEU A 33 4.00 2.74 -24.21
C LEU A 33 2.84 3.46 -23.52
N GLU A 34 1.70 3.61 -24.18
CA GLU A 34 0.48 4.16 -23.58
C GLU A 34 -0.05 3.29 -22.44
N GLU A 35 -0.04 1.97 -22.61
CA GLU A 35 -0.41 1.00 -21.57
C GLU A 35 0.54 1.07 -20.38
N GLN A 36 1.86 1.12 -20.63
CA GLN A 36 2.86 1.28 -19.57
C GLN A 36 2.72 2.63 -18.85
N ALA A 37 2.47 3.72 -19.58
CA ALA A 37 2.26 5.03 -18.98
C ALA A 37 1.02 5.04 -18.08
N LYS A 38 -0.10 4.47 -18.54
CA LYS A 38 -1.32 4.30 -17.74
C LYS A 38 -1.09 3.44 -16.50
N GLN A 39 -0.31 2.37 -16.63
CA GLN A 39 0.01 1.52 -15.49
C GLN A 39 0.83 2.27 -14.44
N ILE A 40 1.87 3.01 -14.85
CA ILE A 40 2.70 3.83 -13.95
C ILE A 40 1.86 4.91 -13.27
N GLU A 41 0.98 5.58 -14.00
CA GLU A 41 0.08 6.60 -13.45
C GLU A 41 -0.84 6.00 -12.38
N ASN A 42 -1.44 4.84 -12.67
CA ASN A 42 -2.31 4.13 -11.75
C ASN A 42 -1.55 3.65 -10.49
N ASP A 43 -0.35 3.12 -10.66
CA ASP A 43 0.49 2.69 -9.53
C ASP A 43 0.92 3.88 -8.67
N THR A 44 1.26 5.01 -9.28
CA THR A 44 1.59 6.25 -8.56
C THR A 44 0.39 6.76 -7.76
N ALA A 45 -0.79 6.82 -8.38
CA ALA A 45 -2.02 7.23 -7.71
C ALA A 45 -2.35 6.28 -6.53
N GLN A 46 -2.12 4.98 -6.69
CA GLN A 46 -2.31 4.00 -5.62
C GLN A 46 -1.32 4.22 -4.47
N THR A 47 -0.05 4.49 -4.76
CA THR A 47 0.94 4.77 -3.72
C THR A 47 0.61 6.03 -2.93
N ASP A 48 0.15 7.09 -3.60
CA ASP A 48 -0.28 8.33 -2.95
C ASP A 48 -1.50 8.12 -2.07
N LEU A 49 -2.49 7.34 -2.55
CA LEU A 49 -3.65 6.96 -1.77
C LEU A 49 -3.24 6.20 -0.50
N ASN A 50 -2.34 5.22 -0.65
CA ASN A 50 -1.85 4.41 0.47
C ASN A 50 -1.10 5.27 1.50
N ALA A 51 -0.28 6.23 1.06
CA ALA A 51 0.41 7.15 1.95
C ALA A 51 -0.57 8.04 2.74
N LYS A 52 -1.63 8.54 2.09
CA LYS A 52 -2.71 9.30 2.75
C LYS A 52 -3.46 8.45 3.78
N LYS A 53 -3.80 7.20 3.44
CA LYS A 53 -4.46 6.26 4.36
C LYS A 53 -3.60 6.00 5.60
N LEU A 54 -2.31 5.71 5.42
CA LEU A 54 -1.37 5.50 6.53
C LEU A 54 -1.26 6.73 7.44
N THR A 55 -1.28 7.93 6.85
CA THR A 55 -1.26 9.18 7.62
C THR A 55 -2.50 9.32 8.50
N ILE A 56 -3.68 9.02 7.96
CA ILE A 56 -4.94 9.05 8.71
C ILE A 56 -4.93 8.01 9.83
N ILE A 57 -4.53 6.78 9.53
CA ILE A 57 -4.45 5.68 10.51
C ILE A 57 -3.52 6.06 11.66
N ASN A 58 -2.32 6.57 11.34
CA ASN A 58 -1.35 6.99 12.36
C ASN A 58 -1.89 8.13 13.22
N SER A 59 -2.57 9.11 12.61
CA SER A 59 -3.23 10.19 13.37
C SER A 59 -4.32 9.66 14.30
N GLN A 60 -5.11 8.67 13.88
CA GLN A 60 -6.12 8.06 14.74
C GLN A 60 -5.50 7.26 15.89
N ILE A 61 -4.40 6.54 15.63
CA ILE A 61 -3.65 5.83 16.67
C ILE A 61 -3.09 6.83 17.69
N ASP A 62 -2.55 7.97 17.24
CA ASP A 62 -2.06 9.03 18.14
C ASP A 62 -3.19 9.53 19.06
N ILE A 63 -4.36 9.86 18.49
CA ILE A 63 -5.54 10.29 19.27
C ILE A 63 -5.97 9.22 20.29
N LEU A 64 -6.02 7.95 19.89
CA LEU A 64 -6.38 6.85 20.79
C LEU A 64 -5.34 6.67 21.90
N THR A 65 -4.06 6.80 21.56
CA THR A 65 -2.95 6.72 22.52
C THR A 65 -3.08 7.81 23.58
N GLU A 66 -3.35 9.05 23.19
CA GLU A 66 -3.60 10.17 24.12
C GLU A 66 -4.84 9.93 25.01
N LYS A 67 -5.95 9.49 24.41
CA LYS A 67 -7.20 9.22 25.15
C LYS A 67 -7.06 8.12 26.20
N LEU A 68 -6.16 7.17 25.96
CA LEU A 68 -5.84 6.09 26.90
C LEU A 68 -4.80 6.51 27.96
N GLY A 69 -4.36 7.78 27.96
CA GLY A 69 -3.35 8.29 28.88
C GLY A 69 -1.94 7.76 28.61
N LEU A 70 -1.69 7.28 27.40
CA LEU A 70 -0.39 6.76 26.97
C LEU A 70 0.44 7.86 26.29
N ASP A 71 1.76 7.75 26.41
CA ASP A 71 2.70 8.64 25.73
C ASP A 71 2.82 8.32 24.23
N VAL A 72 2.40 9.26 23.37
CA VAL A 72 2.45 9.19 21.89
C VAL A 72 3.89 9.13 21.36
N ASN A 73 4.87 9.63 22.10
CA ASN A 73 6.27 9.61 21.66
C ASN A 73 6.93 8.25 21.90
N LYS A 74 6.27 7.34 22.64
CA LYS A 74 6.77 6.00 22.89
C LYS A 74 6.22 5.02 21.86
N PRO A 75 7.08 4.40 21.03
CA PRO A 75 6.63 3.46 20.00
C PRO A 75 5.91 2.24 20.59
N GLU A 76 6.36 1.76 21.75
CA GLU A 76 5.73 0.64 22.47
C GLU A 76 4.27 0.90 22.86
N HIS A 77 3.92 2.16 23.12
CA HIS A 77 2.54 2.54 23.45
C HIS A 77 1.65 2.54 22.22
N LYS A 78 2.18 3.05 21.10
CA LYS A 78 1.51 3.02 19.80
C LYS A 78 1.25 1.60 19.34
N GLU A 79 2.25 0.72 19.50
CA GLU A 79 2.13 -0.70 19.17
C GLU A 79 1.02 -1.37 20.00
N LYS A 80 0.93 -1.08 21.31
CA LYS A 80 -0.17 -1.59 22.14
C LYS A 80 -1.55 -1.17 21.63
N VAL A 81 -1.70 0.09 21.23
CA VAL A 81 -2.97 0.58 20.66
C VAL A 81 -3.26 -0.08 19.33
N GLN A 82 -2.27 -0.24 18.46
CA GLN A 82 -2.41 -0.98 17.20
C GLN A 82 -2.88 -2.42 17.42
N LEU A 83 -2.27 -3.13 18.37
CA LEU A 83 -2.64 -4.50 18.72
C LEU A 83 -4.06 -4.59 19.28
N LEU A 84 -4.52 -3.59 20.04
CA LEU A 84 -5.92 -3.53 20.50
C LEU A 84 -6.91 -3.31 19.36
N CYS A 85 -6.50 -2.63 18.28
CA CYS A 85 -7.35 -2.42 17.11
C CYS A 85 -7.47 -3.65 16.20
N LEU A 86 -6.50 -4.58 16.19
CA LEU A 86 -6.52 -5.73 15.27
C LEU A 86 -7.79 -6.60 15.39
N PRO A 87 -8.22 -7.04 16.60
CA PRO A 87 -9.44 -7.84 16.72
C PRO A 87 -10.70 -7.06 16.32
N LEU A 88 -10.69 -5.74 16.49
CA LEU A 88 -11.81 -4.88 16.11
C LEU A 88 -11.91 -4.77 14.58
N VAL A 89 -10.78 -4.62 13.89
CA VAL A 89 -10.73 -4.64 12.42
C VAL A 89 -11.25 -5.97 11.90
N ASP A 90 -10.73 -7.08 12.42
CA ASP A 90 -11.18 -8.43 12.04
C ASP A 90 -12.69 -8.62 12.27
N TYR A 91 -13.21 -8.14 13.40
CA TYR A 91 -14.64 -8.18 13.67
C TYR A 91 -15.46 -7.36 12.65
N LEU A 92 -15.03 -6.14 12.34
CA LEU A 92 -15.74 -5.24 11.43
C LEU A 92 -15.69 -5.72 9.97
N ASP A 93 -14.61 -6.39 9.56
CA ASP A 93 -14.49 -7.03 8.24
C ASP A 93 -15.57 -8.12 8.05
N HIS A 94 -15.82 -8.91 9.10
CA HIS A 94 -16.85 -9.96 9.07
C HIS A 94 -18.26 -9.46 9.39
N ASN A 95 -18.39 -8.27 9.99
CA ASN A 95 -19.65 -7.68 10.43
C ASN A 95 -19.72 -6.22 9.98
N PRO A 96 -19.87 -5.97 8.67
CA PRO A 96 -19.80 -4.62 8.10
C PRO A 96 -20.95 -3.72 8.53
N VAL A 97 -22.08 -4.30 8.96
CA VAL A 97 -23.27 -3.57 9.36
C VAL A 97 -23.63 -3.95 10.78
N GLY A 98 -23.80 -2.96 11.65
CA GLY A 98 -24.11 -3.22 13.05
C GLY A 98 -24.42 -1.95 13.84
N SER A 99 -24.40 -2.09 15.16
CA SER A 99 -24.64 -0.97 16.07
C SER A 99 -23.78 -1.05 17.33
N VAL A 100 -23.30 0.09 17.81
CA VAL A 100 -22.59 0.24 19.10
C VAL A 100 -23.20 1.42 19.84
N ASN A 101 -23.70 1.21 21.06
CA ASN A 101 -24.28 2.25 21.93
C ASN A 101 -25.18 3.24 21.17
N ASP A 102 -26.22 2.72 20.53
CA ASP A 102 -27.21 3.45 19.73
C ASP A 102 -26.73 4.08 18.41
N ALA A 103 -25.43 4.05 18.12
CA ALA A 103 -24.88 4.41 16.82
C ALA A 103 -24.91 3.21 15.87
N THR A 104 -25.62 3.32 14.74
CA THR A 104 -25.57 2.33 13.67
C THR A 104 -24.43 2.65 12.70
N TYR A 105 -23.74 1.61 12.24
CA TYR A 105 -22.69 1.73 11.24
C TYR A 105 -22.99 0.79 10.06
N ASN A 106 -22.59 1.22 8.88
CA ASN A 106 -22.57 0.43 7.67
C ASN A 106 -21.26 0.72 6.95
N LEU A 107 -20.31 -0.21 7.06
CA LEU A 107 -18.97 -0.18 6.50
C LEU A 107 -18.86 -0.97 5.20
N THR A 108 -19.98 -1.41 4.63
CA THR A 108 -19.98 -2.28 3.44
C THR A 108 -19.31 -1.62 2.24
N GLN A 109 -19.40 -0.29 2.11
CA GLN A 109 -18.77 0.45 1.02
C GLN A 109 -17.30 0.76 1.32
N GLU A 110 -16.97 0.87 2.60
CA GLU A 110 -15.67 1.24 3.13
C GLU A 110 -14.70 0.05 3.18
N LEU A 111 -15.20 -1.17 3.36
CA LEU A 111 -14.39 -2.40 3.33
C LEU A 111 -13.81 -2.69 1.93
N HIS A 112 -14.59 -2.42 0.88
CA HIS A 112 -14.10 -2.54 -0.49
C HIS A 112 -12.99 -1.53 -0.84
N LEU A 113 -12.76 -0.49 -0.02
CA LEU A 113 -11.61 0.41 -0.19
C LEU A 113 -10.28 -0.23 0.25
N LEU A 114 -10.30 -1.36 0.96
CA LEU A 114 -9.12 -2.15 1.30
C LEU A 114 -8.86 -3.28 0.29
N GLU A 115 -9.91 -3.81 -0.35
CA GLU A 115 -9.80 -4.99 -1.23
C GLU A 115 -9.67 -4.70 -2.73
N ASN A 116 -9.87 -3.45 -3.18
CA ASN A 116 -9.77 -3.10 -4.60
C ASN A 116 -8.32 -3.00 -5.10
N LYS A 117 -7.60 -4.13 -5.21
CA LYS A 117 -6.62 -4.40 -6.30
C LYS A 117 -5.92 -5.77 -6.32
N ALA A 118 -6.45 -6.83 -5.70
CA ALA A 118 -5.91 -8.19 -5.91
C ALA A 118 -6.62 -9.01 -7.00
N ALA A 119 -7.80 -8.57 -7.49
CA ALA A 119 -8.71 -9.44 -8.25
C ALA A 119 -8.91 -9.08 -9.74
N ASN A 120 -8.10 -8.19 -10.33
CA ASN A 120 -8.08 -8.00 -11.79
C ASN A 120 -6.65 -8.22 -12.30
N SER A 121 -6.22 -9.49 -12.25
CA SER A 121 -5.08 -10.02 -13.02
C SER A 121 -5.61 -10.70 -14.27
#